data_AF-A0A2V2LJS0-F1
#
_entry.id   AF-A0A2V2LJS0-F1
#
_cell.length_a   1.000
_cell.length_b   1.000
_cell.length_c   1.000
_cell.angle_alpha   90.00
_cell.angle_beta   90.00
_cell.angle_gamma   90.00
#
_symmetry.space_group_name_H-M   'P 1'
#
loop_
_entity.id
_entity.type
_entity.pdbx_description
1 polymer ?
#
loop_
_entity_poly.entity_id
_entity_poly.type
_entity_poly.pdbx_seq_one_letter_code
_entity_poly.pdbx_strand_id
1 'polypeptide(L)'
;MTRLLAGTAVLGALAFGGAHAADELTLQLKWVTQAQFAGYYVAQDKGFYEEADLDVTIKPGGPDIAPTQVIAGGGADVVVEWMPAALAARERGLPLVNIAQPFARSGMMLTCLAESGVTGPEDFPGRTLGVWFFGNEYPFLSWMSQLGIPTEGGEDGVTVLKQGFNVDPLLQKQADCISTMTYNEYWQVIDAGITPEQLVTFNYTDRGVATLEDGLYVLDETLEDPAMVDALERFVAASMRGWAYAAENPEEAAEIVLENDATGAQTFEHQVRMMEEVGKLLGEDGVLDPAAFETTVASLLSGGSDPVITAHPGDAAWTHAITDAALN
;
A
#
# COMPACT_ATOMS: atom_id res chain seq x y z
N MET A 1 -9.74 -17.74 -84.23
CA MET A 1 -10.17 -18.21 -82.89
C MET A 1 -8.90 -18.80 -82.29
N THR A 2 -8.26 -18.18 -81.29
CA THR A 2 -8.68 -18.19 -79.88
C THR A 2 -7.91 -17.08 -79.16
N ARG A 3 -8.62 -16.22 -78.41
CA ARG A 3 -8.06 -15.16 -77.57
C ARG A 3 -7.50 -15.78 -76.29
N LEU A 4 -6.21 -15.57 -75.97
CA LEU A 4 -5.70 -15.79 -74.61
C LEU A 4 -5.90 -14.51 -73.79
N LEU A 5 -6.72 -14.60 -72.75
CA LEU A 5 -6.83 -13.60 -71.70
C LEU A 5 -5.66 -13.81 -70.73
N ALA A 6 -4.78 -12.82 -70.62
CA ALA A 6 -3.79 -12.75 -69.55
C ALA A 6 -4.49 -12.25 -68.29
N GLY A 7 -4.67 -13.13 -67.30
CA GLY A 7 -5.16 -12.77 -65.97
C GLY A 7 -4.01 -12.27 -65.12
N THR A 8 -4.08 -11.00 -64.70
CA THR A 8 -3.23 -10.43 -63.65
C THR A 8 -3.81 -10.83 -62.29
N ALA A 9 -3.18 -11.79 -61.62
CA ALA A 9 -3.46 -12.07 -60.21
C ALA A 9 -2.70 -11.06 -59.35
N VAL A 10 -3.43 -10.13 -58.72
CA VAL A 10 -2.89 -9.28 -57.67
C VAL A 10 -2.84 -10.12 -56.39
N LEU A 11 -1.65 -10.60 -56.01
CA LEU A 11 -1.41 -11.10 -54.66
C LEU A 11 -1.45 -9.91 -53.70
N GLY A 12 -2.55 -9.77 -52.96
CA GLY A 12 -2.59 -8.90 -51.78
C GLY A 12 -1.67 -9.49 -50.71
N ALA A 13 -0.57 -8.82 -50.41
CA ALA A 13 0.23 -9.10 -49.24
C ALA A 13 -0.61 -8.71 -48.01
N LEU A 14 -1.20 -9.69 -47.34
CA LEU A 14 -1.70 -9.53 -45.98
C LEU A 14 -0.47 -9.30 -45.10
N ALA A 15 -0.23 -8.05 -44.74
CA ALA A 15 0.62 -7.72 -43.61
C ALA A 15 -0.09 -8.25 -42.36
N PHE A 16 0.24 -9.48 -41.97
CA PHE A 16 0.01 -9.93 -40.62
C PHE A 16 0.89 -9.07 -39.72
N GLY A 17 0.33 -7.98 -39.18
CA GLY A 17 0.91 -7.35 -38.00
C GLY A 17 0.96 -8.43 -36.93
N GLY A 18 2.16 -8.77 -36.47
CA GLY A 18 2.30 -9.68 -35.34
C GLY A 18 1.51 -9.07 -34.18
N ALA A 19 0.56 -9.82 -33.64
CA ALA A 19 0.04 -9.52 -32.32
C ALA A 19 1.24 -9.59 -31.38
N HIS A 20 1.75 -8.43 -30.96
CA HIS A 20 2.68 -8.37 -29.84
C HIS A 20 1.89 -8.88 -28.62
N ALA A 21 2.47 -9.83 -27.89
CA ALA A 21 1.89 -10.26 -26.63
C ALA A 21 1.96 -9.07 -25.66
N ALA A 22 0.93 -8.88 -24.84
CA ALA A 22 0.94 -7.88 -23.77
C ALA A 22 2.12 -8.15 -22.83
N ASP A 23 2.70 -7.09 -22.29
CA ASP A 23 3.79 -7.24 -21.31
C ASP A 23 3.18 -7.68 -19.97
N GLU A 24 3.68 -8.80 -19.44
CA GLU A 24 3.21 -9.38 -18.19
C GLU A 24 3.84 -8.63 -17.00
N LEU A 25 3.01 -8.26 -16.02
CA LEU A 25 3.47 -7.68 -14.75
C LEU A 25 2.73 -8.33 -13.57
N THR A 26 3.45 -8.67 -12.52
CA THR A 26 2.87 -9.15 -11.26
C THR A 26 2.98 -8.08 -10.18
N LEU A 27 1.84 -7.61 -9.69
CA LEU A 27 1.72 -6.71 -8.55
C LEU A 27 1.44 -7.51 -7.27
N GLN A 28 2.30 -7.43 -6.25
CA GLN A 28 2.01 -7.94 -4.91
C GLN A 28 1.43 -6.82 -4.04
N LEU A 29 0.18 -6.98 -3.61
CA LEU A 29 -0.46 -6.09 -2.65
C LEU A 29 0.11 -6.29 -1.25
N LYS A 30 0.04 -5.23 -0.45
CA LYS A 30 0.51 -5.23 0.94
C LYS A 30 -0.44 -6.01 1.87
N TRP A 31 -1.73 -5.87 1.65
CA TRP A 31 -2.78 -6.43 2.50
C TRP A 31 -3.79 -7.23 1.67
N VAL A 32 -4.81 -7.78 2.33
CA VAL A 32 -5.87 -8.52 1.63
C VAL A 32 -6.66 -7.60 0.70
N THR A 33 -7.35 -8.18 -0.29
CA THR A 33 -8.21 -7.43 -1.21
C THR A 33 -9.24 -6.59 -0.46
N GLN A 34 -9.15 -5.26 -0.62
CA GLN A 34 -10.08 -4.26 -0.08
C GLN A 34 -9.87 -2.92 -0.80
N ALA A 35 -10.70 -1.92 -0.51
CA ALA A 35 -10.70 -0.64 -1.22
C ALA A 35 -9.39 0.16 -1.05
N GLN A 36 -8.55 -0.18 -0.08
CA GLN A 36 -7.13 0.24 0.01
C GLN A 36 -6.34 -0.01 -1.28
N PHE A 37 -6.76 -0.96 -2.13
CA PHE A 37 -6.11 -1.31 -3.39
C PHE A 37 -7.04 -1.10 -4.60
N ALA A 38 -8.14 -0.36 -4.43
CA ALA A 38 -9.18 -0.21 -5.43
C ALA A 38 -8.64 0.30 -6.77
N GLY A 39 -7.69 1.24 -6.77
CA GLY A 39 -7.15 1.78 -8.02
C GLY A 39 -6.58 0.71 -8.95
N TYR A 40 -5.93 -0.32 -8.39
CA TYR A 40 -5.35 -1.40 -9.20
C TYR A 40 -6.42 -2.36 -9.76
N TYR A 41 -7.42 -2.71 -8.94
CA TYR A 41 -8.52 -3.55 -9.37
C TYR A 41 -9.43 -2.84 -10.37
N VAL A 42 -9.69 -1.54 -10.18
CA VAL A 42 -10.44 -0.71 -11.12
C VAL A 42 -9.67 -0.57 -12.43
N ALA A 43 -8.35 -0.35 -12.40
CA ALA A 43 -7.55 -0.31 -13.63
C ALA A 43 -7.62 -1.64 -14.41
N GLN A 44 -7.66 -2.78 -13.71
CA GLN A 44 -7.83 -4.08 -14.34
C GLN A 44 -9.25 -4.27 -14.91
N ASP A 45 -10.29 -4.04 -14.11
CA ASP A 45 -11.69 -4.24 -14.52
C ASP A 45 -12.13 -3.31 -15.66
N LYS A 46 -11.69 -2.04 -15.60
CA LYS A 46 -11.99 -1.06 -16.65
C LYS A 46 -11.17 -1.24 -17.93
N GLY A 47 -10.28 -2.22 -17.97
CA GLY A 47 -9.42 -2.49 -19.12
C GLY A 47 -8.31 -1.45 -19.31
N PHE A 48 -7.98 -0.63 -18.30
CA PHE A 48 -6.92 0.38 -18.44
C PHE A 48 -5.53 -0.25 -18.62
N TYR A 49 -5.29 -1.43 -18.05
CA TYR A 49 -4.08 -2.20 -18.34
C TYR A 49 -4.11 -2.80 -19.76
N GLU A 50 -5.25 -3.33 -20.22
CA GLU A 50 -5.38 -3.87 -21.58
C GLU A 50 -5.19 -2.77 -22.64
N GLU A 51 -5.79 -1.59 -22.44
CA GLU A 51 -5.59 -0.40 -23.29
C GLU A 51 -4.11 0.02 -23.37
N ALA A 52 -3.35 -0.30 -22.33
CA ALA A 52 -1.93 -0.02 -22.23
C ALA A 52 -1.06 -1.20 -22.67
N ASP A 53 -1.60 -2.24 -23.31
CA ASP A 53 -0.87 -3.47 -23.72
C ASP A 53 -0.16 -4.17 -22.54
N LEU A 54 -0.81 -4.23 -21.36
CA LEU A 54 -0.32 -4.90 -20.16
C LEU A 54 -1.24 -6.05 -19.73
N ASP A 55 -0.63 -7.18 -19.35
CA ASP A 55 -1.31 -8.28 -18.63
C ASP A 55 -0.86 -8.27 -17.16
N VAL A 56 -1.65 -7.58 -16.32
CA VAL A 56 -1.32 -7.40 -14.90
C VAL A 56 -1.97 -8.49 -14.06
N THR A 57 -1.15 -9.27 -13.36
CA THR A 57 -1.58 -10.19 -12.31
C THR A 57 -1.50 -9.52 -10.94
N ILE A 58 -2.63 -9.39 -10.25
CA ILE A 58 -2.68 -8.82 -8.90
C ILE A 58 -2.71 -9.95 -7.86
N LYS A 59 -1.72 -9.98 -6.96
CA LYS A 59 -1.63 -10.94 -5.86
C LYS A 59 -2.05 -10.27 -4.54
N PRO A 60 -3.01 -10.83 -3.78
CA PRO A 60 -3.36 -10.31 -2.47
C PRO A 60 -2.23 -10.50 -1.46
N GLY A 61 -2.14 -9.60 -0.48
CA GLY A 61 -1.24 -9.67 0.67
C GLY A 61 -1.94 -10.15 1.94
N GLY A 62 -1.47 -9.70 3.10
CA GLY A 62 -2.09 -10.02 4.39
C GLY A 62 -1.12 -9.96 5.58
N PRO A 63 -1.61 -10.23 6.81
CA PRO A 63 -0.84 -10.06 8.06
C PRO A 63 0.40 -10.94 8.18
N ASP A 64 0.53 -11.98 7.37
CA ASP A 64 1.64 -12.93 7.39
C ASP A 64 2.43 -12.94 6.06
N ILE A 65 2.21 -11.96 5.19
CA ILE A 65 2.93 -11.80 3.92
C ILE A 65 3.79 -10.52 4.01
N ALA A 66 5.08 -10.66 3.75
CA ALA A 66 5.99 -9.53 3.60
C ALA A 66 6.27 -9.28 2.10
N PRO A 67 5.73 -8.20 1.49
CA PRO A 67 5.96 -7.89 0.08
C PRO A 67 7.44 -7.82 -0.30
N THR A 68 8.26 -7.27 0.60
CA THR A 68 9.74 -7.25 0.47
C THR A 68 10.36 -8.64 0.28
N GLN A 69 9.83 -9.68 0.94
CA GLN A 69 10.29 -11.06 0.76
C GLN A 69 9.78 -11.67 -0.55
N VAL A 70 8.57 -11.30 -0.98
CA VAL A 70 7.98 -11.78 -2.24
C VAL A 70 8.80 -11.31 -3.43
N ILE A 71 9.12 -10.02 -3.53
CA ILE A 71 9.93 -9.48 -4.62
C ILE A 71 11.37 -9.96 -4.58
N ALA A 72 11.98 -10.07 -3.39
CA ALA A 72 13.32 -10.65 -3.24
C ALA A 72 13.39 -12.11 -3.73
N GLY A 73 12.26 -12.84 -3.64
CA GLY A 73 12.13 -14.21 -4.15
C GLY A 73 11.74 -14.30 -5.63
N GLY A 74 11.62 -13.19 -6.36
CA GLY A 74 11.14 -13.15 -7.75
C GLY A 74 9.65 -13.48 -7.91
N GLY A 75 8.86 -13.30 -6.85
CA GLY A 75 7.43 -13.61 -6.83
C GLY A 75 6.54 -12.49 -7.35
N ALA A 76 7.08 -11.29 -7.57
CA ALA A 76 6.39 -10.11 -8.10
C ALA A 76 7.39 -9.17 -8.77
N ASP A 77 6.92 -8.38 -9.74
CA ASP A 77 7.70 -7.36 -10.45
C ASP A 77 7.57 -5.99 -9.75
N VAL A 78 6.38 -5.72 -9.21
CA VAL A 78 6.07 -4.52 -8.43
C VAL A 78 5.43 -4.93 -7.11
N VAL A 79 5.76 -4.22 -6.03
CA VAL A 79 5.12 -4.42 -4.73
C VAL A 79 4.52 -3.14 -4.17
N VAL A 80 3.37 -3.27 -3.52
CA VAL A 80 2.86 -2.23 -2.62
C VAL A 80 3.50 -2.45 -1.26
N GLU A 81 4.15 -1.42 -0.73
CA GLU A 81 4.77 -1.47 0.60
C GLU A 81 4.68 -0.12 1.30
N TRP A 82 4.76 -0.12 2.63
CA TRP A 82 4.93 1.11 3.39
C TRP A 82 6.39 1.53 3.38
N MET A 83 6.65 2.81 3.21
CA MET A 83 8.00 3.34 3.07
C MET A 83 8.95 2.94 4.21
N PRO A 84 8.54 2.93 5.50
CA PRO A 84 9.39 2.38 6.57
C PRO A 84 9.91 0.97 6.31
N ALA A 85 9.05 0.07 5.85
CA ALA A 85 9.40 -1.31 5.56
C ALA A 85 10.32 -1.43 4.35
N ALA A 86 10.04 -0.66 3.29
CA ALA A 86 10.88 -0.61 2.10
C ALA A 86 12.29 -0.07 2.39
N LEU A 87 12.40 1.00 3.17
CA LEU A 87 13.69 1.61 3.54
C LEU A 87 14.50 0.71 4.49
N ALA A 88 13.84 0.05 5.45
CA ALA A 88 14.50 -0.94 6.30
C ALA A 88 15.02 -2.15 5.50
N ALA A 89 14.27 -2.60 4.49
CA ALA A 89 14.73 -3.65 3.58
C ALA A 89 15.91 -3.19 2.71
N ARG A 90 15.88 -1.94 2.24
CA ARG A 90 16.99 -1.31 1.51
C ARG A 90 18.28 -1.26 2.31
N GLU A 91 18.22 -0.84 3.57
CA GLU A 91 19.40 -0.86 4.45
C GLU A 91 19.96 -2.27 4.65
N ARG A 92 19.10 -3.29 4.66
CA ARG A 92 19.47 -4.71 4.76
C ARG A 92 19.95 -5.32 3.44
N GLY A 93 20.08 -4.52 2.38
CA GLY A 93 20.67 -4.93 1.10
C GLY A 93 19.67 -5.39 0.04
N LEU A 94 18.36 -5.18 0.24
CA LEU A 94 17.35 -5.37 -0.82
C LEU A 94 17.08 -4.00 -1.48
N PRO A 95 17.66 -3.69 -2.65
CA PRO A 95 17.72 -2.34 -3.19
C PRO A 95 16.39 -1.86 -3.80
N LEU A 96 15.34 -1.77 -2.98
CA LEU A 96 14.02 -1.29 -3.39
C LEU A 96 14.08 0.19 -3.76
N VAL A 97 13.38 0.54 -4.83
CA VAL A 97 13.22 1.91 -5.34
C VAL A 97 11.73 2.23 -5.42
N ASN A 98 11.30 3.30 -4.76
CA ASN A 98 9.94 3.82 -4.93
C ASN A 98 9.79 4.44 -6.32
N ILE A 99 8.82 3.96 -7.10
CA ILE A 99 8.54 4.45 -8.46
C ILE A 99 7.25 5.24 -8.55
N ALA A 100 6.38 5.17 -7.53
CA ALA A 100 5.17 5.96 -7.37
C ALA A 100 4.68 5.89 -5.92
N GLN A 101 3.98 6.93 -5.46
CA GLN A 101 3.44 7.07 -4.12
C GLN A 101 1.95 7.49 -4.17
N PRO A 102 1.01 6.55 -4.42
CA PRO A 102 -0.42 6.87 -4.49
C PRO A 102 -0.95 7.44 -3.17
N PHE A 103 -0.50 6.93 -2.02
CA PHE A 103 -0.87 7.45 -0.71
C PHE A 103 0.11 8.56 -0.30
N ALA A 104 -0.35 9.82 -0.33
CA ALA A 104 0.43 10.97 0.10
C ALA A 104 0.31 11.27 1.60
N ARG A 105 -0.66 10.64 2.29
CA ARG A 105 -0.92 10.84 3.72
C ARG A 105 -1.12 9.50 4.42
N SER A 106 -0.78 9.48 5.71
CA SER A 106 -0.97 8.31 6.57
C SER A 106 -2.41 8.22 7.07
N GLY A 107 -3.01 7.04 6.96
CA GLY A 107 -4.27 6.67 7.61
C GLY A 107 -4.07 6.04 8.98
N MET A 108 -2.84 5.90 9.46
CA MET A 108 -2.52 5.14 10.67
C MET A 108 -2.96 5.83 11.97
N MET A 109 -3.54 5.04 12.87
CA MET A 109 -3.90 5.43 14.22
C MET A 109 -3.60 4.31 15.21
N LEU A 110 -3.46 4.67 16.49
CA LEU A 110 -3.63 3.74 17.61
C LEU A 110 -4.98 4.02 18.27
N THR A 111 -5.85 3.01 18.31
CA THR A 111 -7.21 3.14 18.85
C THR A 111 -7.35 2.32 20.12
N CYS A 112 -7.76 2.97 21.20
CA CYS A 112 -7.94 2.40 22.52
C CYS A 112 -9.42 2.38 22.92
N LEU A 113 -9.80 1.42 23.76
CA LEU A 113 -11.07 1.50 24.49
C LEU A 113 -10.94 2.53 25.62
N ALA A 114 -11.86 3.50 25.70
CA ALA A 114 -11.86 4.50 26.77
C ALA A 114 -11.98 3.86 28.17
N GLU A 115 -12.66 2.72 28.29
CA GLU A 115 -12.78 1.97 29.55
C GLU A 115 -11.47 1.32 30.04
N SER A 116 -10.43 1.25 29.19
CA SER A 116 -9.08 0.84 29.64
C SER A 116 -8.46 1.85 30.61
N GLY A 117 -8.98 3.09 30.61
CA GLY A 117 -8.43 4.22 31.36
C GLY A 117 -7.34 4.97 30.61
N VAL A 118 -7.01 4.59 29.37
CA VAL A 118 -6.07 5.34 28.52
C VAL A 118 -6.74 6.62 28.03
N THR A 119 -6.12 7.75 28.35
CA THR A 119 -6.52 9.08 27.88
C THR A 119 -5.40 9.79 27.13
N GLY A 120 -4.14 9.41 27.41
CA GLY A 120 -2.96 9.89 26.73
C GLY A 120 -1.82 8.85 26.73
N PRO A 121 -0.71 9.12 26.02
CA PRO A 121 0.43 8.22 25.97
C PRO A 121 1.09 7.97 27.34
N GLU A 122 0.93 8.87 28.29
CA GLU A 122 1.35 8.71 29.69
C GLU A 122 0.68 7.51 30.39
N ASP A 123 -0.46 7.03 29.87
CA ASP A 123 -1.21 5.90 30.42
C ASP A 123 -0.82 4.55 29.77
N PHE A 124 0.09 4.56 28.79
CA PHE A 124 0.54 3.35 28.08
C PHE A 124 1.37 2.38 28.94
N PRO A 125 2.23 2.81 29.87
CA PRO A 125 2.99 1.88 30.71
C PRO A 125 2.08 0.86 31.44
N GLY A 126 2.48 -0.42 31.40
CA GLY A 126 1.73 -1.55 31.93
C GLY A 126 0.56 -2.04 31.05
N ARG A 127 0.30 -1.43 29.89
CA ARG A 127 -0.80 -1.80 28.98
C ARG A 127 -0.38 -2.80 27.92
N THR A 128 -1.39 -3.45 27.32
CA THR A 128 -1.19 -4.30 26.13
C THR A 128 -1.64 -3.56 24.88
N LEU A 129 -0.75 -3.37 23.91
CA LEU A 129 -1.03 -2.68 22.65
C LEU A 129 -0.88 -3.65 21.48
N GLY A 130 -1.93 -3.77 20.67
CA GLY A 130 -1.95 -4.57 19.45
C GLY A 130 -1.27 -3.84 18.30
N VAL A 131 -0.31 -4.50 17.66
CA VAL A 131 0.46 -3.96 16.53
C VAL A 131 0.62 -5.02 15.45
N TRP A 132 0.52 -4.60 14.18
CA TRP A 132 0.84 -5.45 13.04
C TRP A 132 2.35 -5.57 12.88
N PHE A 133 2.80 -6.72 12.38
CA PHE A 133 4.22 -7.02 12.18
C PHE A 133 4.59 -6.96 10.69
N PHE A 134 5.84 -7.33 10.38
CA PHE A 134 6.41 -7.35 9.02
C PHE A 134 6.63 -5.96 8.42
N GLY A 135 7.04 -5.02 9.27
CA GLY A 135 7.37 -3.64 8.91
C GLY A 135 6.24 -2.64 9.16
N ASN A 136 5.06 -3.12 9.55
CA ASN A 136 3.92 -2.28 9.95
C ASN A 136 4.10 -1.68 11.36
N GLU A 137 4.94 -2.31 12.19
CA GLU A 137 5.24 -1.90 13.55
C GLU A 137 6.14 -0.65 13.62
N TYR A 138 6.83 -0.29 12.54
CA TYR A 138 7.87 0.74 12.57
C TYR A 138 7.37 2.14 13.00
N PRO A 139 6.21 2.64 12.54
CA PRO A 139 5.70 3.92 13.02
C PRO A 139 5.34 3.87 14.52
N PHE A 140 4.83 2.74 15.00
CA PHE A 140 4.56 2.52 16.42
C PHE A 140 5.86 2.52 17.25
N LEU A 141 6.88 1.76 16.81
CA LEU A 141 8.17 1.70 17.49
C LEU A 141 8.88 3.06 17.52
N SER A 142 8.83 3.82 16.41
CA SER A 142 9.34 5.19 16.35
C SER A 142 8.65 6.07 17.39
N TRP A 143 7.32 5.99 17.50
CA TRP A 143 6.57 6.77 18.47
C TRP A 143 6.88 6.38 19.92
N MET A 144 6.96 5.08 20.22
CA MET A 144 7.31 4.59 21.56
C MET A 144 8.73 5.04 21.95
N SER A 145 9.68 5.00 21.01
CA SER A 145 11.03 5.52 21.24
C SER A 145 11.05 7.03 21.50
N GLN A 146 10.26 7.83 20.77
CA GLN A 146 10.18 9.28 21.01
C GLN A 146 9.59 9.61 22.39
N LEU A 147 8.66 8.77 22.87
CA LEU A 147 8.07 8.88 24.21
C LEU A 147 8.97 8.29 25.31
N GLY A 148 10.00 7.52 24.95
CA GLY A 148 10.85 6.81 25.90
C GLY A 148 10.16 5.63 26.59
N ILE A 149 9.19 5.01 25.93
CA ILE A 149 8.40 3.88 26.45
C ILE A 149 8.96 2.57 25.88
N PRO A 150 9.48 1.64 26.70
CA PRO A 150 9.94 0.32 26.25
C PRO A 150 8.80 -0.53 25.69
N THR A 151 9.10 -1.41 24.73
CA THR A 151 8.09 -2.26 24.04
C THR A 151 8.20 -3.76 24.37
N GLU A 152 9.09 -4.10 25.30
CA GLU A 152 9.35 -5.47 25.77
C GLU A 152 8.46 -5.88 26.96
N GLY A 153 7.54 -5.00 27.38
CA GLY A 153 6.72 -5.13 28.58
C GLY A 153 7.37 -4.54 29.84
N GLY A 154 6.72 -4.76 30.99
CA GLY A 154 7.16 -4.25 32.30
C GLY A 154 6.30 -3.10 32.83
N GLU A 155 6.61 -2.62 34.04
CA GLU A 155 5.84 -1.54 34.70
C GLU A 155 5.98 -0.20 33.97
N ASP A 156 7.14 0.07 33.36
CA ASP A 156 7.45 1.32 32.65
C ASP A 156 7.19 1.23 31.13
N GLY A 157 6.82 0.05 30.61
CA GLY A 157 6.73 -0.24 29.18
C GLY A 157 5.38 -0.82 28.77
N VAL A 158 5.24 -1.14 27.48
CA VAL A 158 4.03 -1.73 26.90
C VAL A 158 4.27 -3.18 26.52
N THR A 159 3.27 -4.03 26.70
CA THR A 159 3.28 -5.39 26.15
C THR A 159 2.75 -5.32 24.71
N VAL A 160 3.60 -5.64 23.73
CA VAL A 160 3.18 -5.68 22.32
C VAL A 160 2.51 -7.02 21.99
N LEU A 161 1.25 -6.95 21.56
CA LEU A 161 0.49 -8.09 21.07
C LEU A 161 0.53 -8.10 19.54
N LYS A 162 0.90 -9.24 18.93
CA LYS A 162 0.80 -9.42 17.48
C LYS A 162 -0.67 -9.40 17.06
N GLN A 163 -1.09 -8.30 16.46
CA GLN A 163 -2.42 -8.13 15.92
C GLN A 163 -2.55 -8.90 14.62
N GLY A 164 -3.66 -9.63 14.48
CA GLY A 164 -4.01 -10.34 13.25
C GLY A 164 -4.76 -9.45 12.26
N PHE A 165 -5.56 -10.09 11.41
CA PHE A 165 -6.38 -9.40 10.41
C PHE A 165 -7.53 -8.58 11.02
N ASN A 166 -8.11 -9.02 12.15
CA ASN A 166 -9.33 -8.45 12.70
C ASN A 166 -9.08 -7.60 13.97
N VAL A 167 -10.14 -6.92 14.40
CA VAL A 167 -10.14 -6.06 15.60
C VAL A 167 -10.52 -6.81 16.89
N ASP A 168 -10.61 -8.14 16.83
CA ASP A 168 -11.02 -8.97 17.97
C ASP A 168 -10.18 -8.75 19.23
N PRO A 169 -8.84 -8.56 19.18
CA PRO A 169 -8.08 -8.29 20.39
C PRO A 169 -8.59 -7.09 21.18
N LEU A 170 -9.09 -6.04 20.50
CA LEU A 170 -9.72 -4.88 21.16
C LEU A 170 -11.10 -5.26 21.71
N LEU A 171 -11.96 -5.86 20.88
CA LEU A 171 -13.34 -6.20 21.26
C LEU A 171 -13.41 -7.21 22.42
N GLN A 172 -12.45 -8.13 22.48
CA GLN A 172 -12.32 -9.15 23.52
C GLN A 172 -11.47 -8.69 24.69
N LYS A 173 -11.00 -7.42 24.70
CA LYS A 173 -10.18 -6.82 25.76
C LYS A 173 -8.87 -7.57 26.03
N GLN A 174 -8.32 -8.20 24.98
CA GLN A 174 -6.98 -8.80 25.01
C GLN A 174 -5.89 -7.74 24.84
N ALA A 175 -6.22 -6.64 24.15
CA ALA A 175 -5.40 -5.45 24.06
C ALA A 175 -6.23 -4.23 24.51
N ASP A 176 -5.60 -3.29 25.21
CA ASP A 176 -6.20 -2.02 25.63
C ASP A 176 -6.35 -1.06 24.43
N CYS A 177 -5.38 -1.14 23.50
CA CYS A 177 -5.38 -0.44 22.23
C CYS A 177 -4.93 -1.36 21.10
N ILE A 178 -5.32 -1.06 19.86
CA ILE A 178 -4.86 -1.74 18.65
C ILE A 178 -4.48 -0.73 17.58
N SER A 179 -3.65 -1.16 16.64
CA SER A 179 -3.37 -0.41 15.42
C SER A 179 -4.60 -0.43 14.52
N THR A 180 -4.94 0.72 13.96
CA THR A 180 -6.11 0.85 13.09
C THR A 180 -5.85 1.83 11.96
N MET A 181 -6.40 1.56 10.79
CA MET A 181 -6.49 2.53 9.71
C MET A 181 -7.79 3.34 9.83
N THR A 182 -7.74 4.63 9.47
CA THR A 182 -8.92 5.53 9.39
C THR A 182 -10.01 4.98 8.48
N TYR A 183 -9.61 4.25 7.43
CA TYR A 183 -10.50 3.73 6.40
C TYR A 183 -11.05 2.33 6.70
N ASN A 184 -10.48 1.57 7.64
CA ASN A 184 -10.83 0.16 7.86
C ASN A 184 -11.13 -0.16 9.33
N GLU A 185 -10.12 -0.51 10.13
CA GLU A 185 -10.32 -1.13 11.46
C GLU A 185 -11.07 -0.21 12.42
N TYR A 186 -10.89 1.11 12.30
CA TYR A 186 -11.69 2.06 13.08
C TYR A 186 -13.17 1.83 12.87
N TRP A 187 -13.60 1.67 11.62
CA TRP A 187 -14.98 1.42 11.27
C TRP A 187 -15.46 0.02 11.61
N GLN A 188 -14.59 -1.00 11.54
CA GLN A 188 -14.94 -2.34 12.04
C GLN A 188 -15.31 -2.30 13.53
N VAL A 189 -14.58 -1.51 14.34
CA VAL A 189 -14.89 -1.31 15.76
C VAL A 189 -16.23 -0.57 15.95
N ILE A 190 -16.51 0.46 15.13
CA ILE A 190 -17.79 1.16 15.15
C ILE A 190 -18.95 0.23 14.77
N ASP A 191 -18.81 -0.53 13.68
CA ASP A 191 -19.82 -1.45 13.18
C ASP A 191 -20.09 -2.61 14.15
N ALA A 192 -19.09 -2.96 14.99
CA ALA A 192 -19.24 -3.91 16.10
C ALA A 192 -20.00 -3.34 17.31
N GLY A 193 -20.44 -2.07 17.26
CA GLY A 193 -21.29 -1.44 18.26
C GLY A 193 -20.56 -0.62 19.33
N ILE A 194 -19.27 -0.38 19.17
CA ILE A 194 -18.51 0.54 20.04
C ILE A 194 -18.63 1.95 19.47
N THR A 195 -19.20 2.90 20.21
CA THR A 195 -19.39 4.25 19.69
C THR A 195 -18.08 5.06 19.71
N PRO A 196 -17.94 6.12 18.91
CA PRO A 196 -16.74 6.97 18.91
C PRO A 196 -16.39 7.52 20.30
N GLU A 197 -17.37 7.81 21.15
CA GLU A 197 -17.16 8.32 22.52
C GLU A 197 -16.59 7.26 23.47
N GLN A 198 -16.67 5.98 23.09
CA GLN A 198 -16.07 4.87 23.82
C GLN A 198 -14.65 4.57 23.34
N LEU A 199 -14.14 5.32 22.36
CA LEU A 199 -12.80 5.17 21.81
C LEU A 199 -11.93 6.39 22.16
N VAL A 200 -10.64 6.12 22.32
CA VAL A 200 -9.59 7.14 22.32
C VAL A 200 -8.67 6.83 21.16
N THR A 201 -8.63 7.70 20.16
CA THR A 201 -7.83 7.52 18.95
C THR A 201 -6.65 8.48 18.93
N PHE A 202 -5.46 7.94 18.67
CA PHE A 202 -4.24 8.69 18.48
C PHE A 202 -3.87 8.63 17.00
N ASN A 203 -4.20 9.68 16.24
CA ASN A 203 -3.79 9.79 14.84
C ASN A 203 -2.29 10.08 14.74
N TYR A 204 -1.56 9.29 13.96
CA TYR A 204 -0.09 9.37 13.90
C TYR A 204 0.39 10.68 13.27
N THR A 205 -0.40 11.27 12.37
CA THR A 205 -0.15 12.60 11.80
C THR A 205 -0.14 13.65 12.90
N ASP A 206 -1.14 13.63 13.78
CA ASP A 206 -1.25 14.58 14.90
C ASP A 206 -0.16 14.37 15.97
N ARG A 207 0.48 13.21 15.98
CA ARG A 207 1.59 12.88 16.89
C ARG A 207 2.96 13.16 16.27
N GLY A 208 3.03 13.56 15.00
CA GLY A 208 4.29 13.84 14.31
C GLY A 208 5.12 12.59 13.97
N VAL A 209 4.46 11.42 13.93
CA VAL A 209 5.09 10.11 13.66
C VAL A 209 4.50 9.40 12.44
N ALA A 210 3.62 10.08 11.70
CA ALA A 210 3.13 9.59 10.42
C ALA A 210 4.28 9.38 9.45
N THR A 211 4.18 8.29 8.70
CA THR A 211 5.12 7.90 7.64
C THR A 211 4.35 7.67 6.36
N LEU A 212 5.02 7.77 5.21
CA LEU A 212 4.41 7.39 3.94
C LEU A 212 4.06 5.89 3.93
N GLU A 213 2.80 5.62 3.58
CA GLU A 213 2.21 4.28 3.50
C GLU A 213 2.34 3.76 2.06
N ASP A 214 1.27 3.19 1.50
CA ASP A 214 1.25 2.44 0.24
C ASP A 214 1.91 3.20 -0.92
N GLY A 215 3.16 2.81 -1.21
CA GLY A 215 3.90 3.18 -2.40
C GLY A 215 4.19 1.96 -3.27
N LEU A 216 4.50 2.19 -4.54
CA LEU A 216 4.90 1.17 -5.50
C LEU A 216 6.43 1.08 -5.56
N TYR A 217 6.95 -0.13 -5.39
CA TYR A 217 8.39 -0.39 -5.33
C TYR A 217 8.79 -1.50 -6.31
N VAL A 218 9.97 -1.33 -6.89
CA VAL A 218 10.67 -2.32 -7.73
C VAL A 218 12.11 -2.50 -7.23
N LEU A 219 12.84 -3.47 -7.76
CA LEU A 219 14.29 -3.58 -7.52
C LEU A 219 15.04 -2.58 -8.41
N ASP A 220 16.20 -2.09 -7.97
CA ASP A 220 17.02 -1.19 -8.77
C ASP A 220 17.40 -1.78 -10.14
N GLU A 221 17.74 -3.07 -10.19
CA GLU A 221 18.07 -3.80 -11.42
C GLU A 221 16.92 -3.82 -12.43
N THR A 222 15.67 -3.76 -11.96
CA THR A 222 14.47 -3.67 -12.82
C THR A 222 14.50 -2.41 -13.68
N LEU A 223 15.09 -1.32 -13.17
CA LEU A 223 15.18 -0.03 -13.87
C LEU A 223 16.35 0.03 -14.88
N GLU A 224 17.18 -1.02 -14.97
CA GLU A 224 18.24 -1.12 -15.98
C GLU A 224 17.73 -1.67 -17.32
N ASP A 225 16.55 -2.29 -17.35
CA ASP A 225 15.92 -2.82 -18.56
C ASP A 225 14.93 -1.79 -19.17
N PRO A 226 15.23 -1.21 -20.34
CA PRO A 226 14.35 -0.23 -20.98
C PRO A 226 12.94 -0.76 -21.30
N ALA A 227 12.80 -2.06 -21.59
CA ALA A 227 11.48 -2.63 -21.87
C ALA A 227 10.63 -2.70 -20.59
N MET A 228 11.25 -3.03 -19.47
CA MET A 228 10.59 -3.04 -18.17
C MET A 228 10.25 -1.63 -17.71
N VAL A 229 11.15 -0.65 -17.91
CA VAL A 229 10.88 0.76 -17.62
C VAL A 229 9.64 1.24 -18.40
N ASP A 230 9.55 0.97 -19.70
CA ASP A 230 8.37 1.31 -20.52
C ASP A 230 7.08 0.66 -20.00
N ALA A 231 7.13 -0.63 -19.62
CA ALA A 231 6.00 -1.32 -19.01
C ALA A 231 5.57 -0.70 -17.67
N LEU A 232 6.53 -0.29 -16.83
CA LEU A 232 6.28 0.37 -15.55
C LEU A 232 5.65 1.76 -15.71
N GLU A 233 6.09 2.54 -16.70
CA GLU A 233 5.49 3.85 -17.03
C GLU A 233 4.01 3.70 -17.40
N ARG A 234 3.70 2.77 -18.31
CA ARG A 234 2.33 2.42 -18.69
C ARG A 234 1.51 1.88 -17.51
N PHE A 235 2.12 1.05 -16.68
CA PHE A 235 1.48 0.46 -15.51
C PHE A 235 1.11 1.53 -14.47
N VAL A 236 2.03 2.45 -14.16
CA VAL A 236 1.77 3.55 -13.23
C VAL A 236 0.69 4.48 -13.79
N ALA A 237 0.76 4.85 -15.07
CA ALA A 237 -0.26 5.68 -15.72
C ALA A 237 -1.66 5.04 -15.62
N ALA A 238 -1.79 3.76 -16.00
CA ALA A 238 -3.05 3.02 -15.93
C ALA A 238 -3.56 2.88 -14.48
N SER A 239 -2.67 2.61 -13.54
CA SER A 239 -2.98 2.51 -12.11
C SER A 239 -3.51 3.83 -11.55
N MET A 240 -2.91 4.97 -11.93
CA MET A 240 -3.35 6.28 -11.46
C MET A 240 -4.69 6.67 -12.05
N ARG A 241 -4.96 6.28 -13.31
CA ARG A 241 -6.29 6.37 -13.92
C ARG A 241 -7.34 5.56 -13.14
N GLY A 242 -6.96 4.37 -12.67
CA GLY A 242 -7.80 3.54 -11.81
C GLY A 242 -8.07 4.19 -10.45
N TRP A 243 -7.06 4.78 -9.82
CA TRP A 243 -7.20 5.51 -8.56
C TRP A 243 -8.11 6.73 -8.67
N ALA A 244 -7.91 7.54 -9.72
CA ALA A 244 -8.77 8.69 -10.01
C ALA A 244 -10.23 8.25 -10.19
N TYR A 245 -10.47 7.20 -10.99
CA TYR A 245 -11.80 6.65 -11.17
C TYR A 245 -12.41 6.15 -9.87
N ALA A 246 -11.66 5.41 -9.06
CA ALA A 246 -12.14 4.85 -7.79
C ALA A 246 -12.53 5.95 -6.79
N ALA A 247 -11.76 7.03 -6.72
CA ALA A 247 -12.06 8.18 -5.87
C ALA A 247 -13.32 8.92 -6.31
N GLU A 248 -13.59 9.01 -7.62
CA GLU A 248 -14.79 9.63 -8.17
C GLU A 248 -16.03 8.73 -8.13
N ASN A 249 -15.84 7.40 -8.09
CA ASN A 249 -16.91 6.40 -8.20
C ASN A 249 -16.78 5.33 -7.09
N PRO A 250 -16.91 5.71 -5.80
CA PRO A 250 -16.63 4.81 -4.68
C PRO A 250 -17.57 3.60 -4.60
N GLU A 251 -18.83 3.73 -5.04
CA GLU A 251 -19.78 2.61 -5.10
C GLU A 251 -19.32 1.53 -6.10
N GLU A 252 -18.98 1.93 -7.32
CA GLU A 252 -18.55 0.98 -8.34
C GLU A 252 -17.16 0.39 -8.02
N ALA A 253 -16.26 1.20 -7.45
CA ALA A 253 -14.98 0.70 -6.96
C ALA A 253 -15.17 -0.38 -5.88
N ALA A 254 -16.13 -0.20 -4.97
CA ALA A 254 -16.45 -1.18 -3.95
C ALA A 254 -17.02 -2.48 -4.56
N GLU A 255 -17.88 -2.40 -5.58
CA GLU A 255 -18.37 -3.58 -6.32
C GLU A 255 -17.20 -4.37 -6.93
N ILE A 256 -16.33 -3.70 -7.70
CA ILE A 256 -15.16 -4.31 -8.34
C ILE A 256 -14.24 -4.98 -7.31
N VAL A 257 -13.99 -4.31 -6.19
CA VAL A 257 -13.16 -4.87 -5.11
C VAL A 257 -13.80 -6.13 -4.52
N LEU A 258 -15.11 -6.13 -4.28
CA LEU A 258 -15.82 -7.28 -3.71
C LEU A 258 -15.84 -8.48 -4.66
N GLU A 259 -15.91 -8.27 -5.97
CA GLU A 259 -15.79 -9.34 -6.96
C GLU A 259 -14.42 -10.06 -6.89
N ASN A 260 -13.40 -9.37 -6.39
CA ASN A 260 -12.04 -9.87 -6.21
C ASN A 260 -11.73 -10.30 -4.76
N ASP A 261 -12.66 -10.13 -3.81
CA ASP A 261 -12.47 -10.51 -2.41
C ASP A 261 -12.62 -12.03 -2.21
N ALA A 262 -11.51 -12.70 -1.92
CA ALA A 262 -11.51 -14.12 -1.60
C ALA A 262 -11.80 -14.42 -0.12
N THR A 263 -11.84 -13.42 0.76
CA THR A 263 -12.05 -13.60 2.20
C THR A 263 -13.53 -13.78 2.54
N GLY A 264 -14.42 -13.13 1.79
CA GLY A 264 -15.86 -13.09 2.07
C GLY A 264 -16.22 -12.34 3.36
N ALA A 265 -15.25 -11.64 3.95
CA ALA A 265 -15.42 -10.89 5.20
C ALA A 265 -15.90 -9.46 4.95
N GLN A 266 -15.77 -8.96 3.73
CA GLN A 266 -16.05 -7.58 3.36
C GLN A 266 -17.53 -7.38 2.98
N THR A 267 -18.08 -6.21 3.30
CA THR A 267 -19.43 -5.80 2.88
C THR A 267 -19.37 -4.60 1.95
N PHE A 268 -20.40 -4.44 1.11
CA PHE A 268 -20.49 -3.32 0.17
C PHE A 268 -20.43 -1.98 0.90
N GLU A 269 -21.26 -1.79 1.92
CA GLU A 269 -21.32 -0.53 2.67
C GLU A 269 -19.98 -0.21 3.34
N HIS A 270 -19.26 -1.22 3.83
CA HIS A 270 -17.95 -1.03 4.43
C HIS A 270 -16.89 -0.66 3.38
N GLN A 271 -16.92 -1.30 2.21
CA GLN A 271 -15.98 -1.01 1.11
C GLN A 271 -16.21 0.37 0.47
N VAL A 272 -17.46 0.82 0.34
CA VAL A 272 -17.78 2.19 -0.11
C VAL A 272 -17.18 3.22 0.83
N ARG A 273 -17.46 3.09 2.13
CA ARG A 273 -16.91 3.98 3.16
C ARG A 273 -15.38 3.92 3.20
N MET A 274 -14.81 2.73 3.05
CA MET A 274 -13.35 2.57 2.97
C MET A 274 -12.77 3.33 1.79
N MET A 275 -13.39 3.24 0.61
CA MET A 275 -12.95 3.96 -0.58
C MET A 275 -13.03 5.49 -0.40
N GLU A 276 -14.12 5.99 0.20
CA GLU A 276 -14.27 7.41 0.53
C GLU A 276 -13.18 7.92 1.49
N GLU A 277 -12.84 7.13 2.52
CA GLU A 277 -11.76 7.47 3.45
C GLU A 277 -10.37 7.36 2.80
N VAL A 278 -10.13 6.34 1.97
CA VAL A 278 -8.90 6.18 1.18
C VAL A 278 -8.70 7.38 0.26
N GLY A 279 -9.75 7.87 -0.40
CA GLY A 279 -9.70 9.06 -1.26
C GLY A 279 -9.14 10.32 -0.58
N LYS A 280 -9.25 10.42 0.76
CA LYS A 280 -8.69 11.55 1.54
C LYS A 280 -7.17 11.43 1.76
N LEU A 281 -6.61 10.24 1.55
CA LEU A 281 -5.20 9.93 1.75
C LEU A 281 -4.39 9.96 0.44
N LEU A 282 -5.08 9.86 -0.70
CA LEU A 282 -4.46 9.86 -2.02
C LEU A 282 -3.75 11.19 -2.32
N GLY A 283 -2.61 11.08 -3.00
CA GLY A 283 -1.87 12.19 -3.58
C GLY A 283 -2.34 12.56 -4.99
N GLU A 284 -1.68 13.55 -5.58
CA GLU A 284 -1.84 13.89 -6.99
C GLU A 284 -1.05 12.90 -7.84
N ASP A 285 -1.76 12.10 -8.64
CA ASP A 285 -1.23 11.23 -9.69
C ASP A 285 -0.05 10.31 -9.27
N GLY A 286 0.00 9.93 -8.00
CA GLY A 286 1.04 9.04 -7.46
C GLY A 286 2.44 9.66 -7.42
N VAL A 287 2.60 10.97 -7.53
CA VAL A 287 3.91 11.62 -7.43
C VAL A 287 4.36 11.64 -5.97
N LEU A 288 5.56 11.13 -5.70
CA LEU A 288 6.16 11.20 -4.38
C LEU A 288 6.55 12.65 -4.04
N ASP A 289 6.06 13.19 -2.94
CA ASP A 289 6.56 14.46 -2.38
C ASP A 289 7.92 14.21 -1.67
N PRO A 290 9.03 14.80 -2.16
CA PRO A 290 10.34 14.65 -1.52
C PRO A 290 10.36 15.14 -0.07
N ALA A 291 9.57 16.15 0.30
CA ALA A 291 9.51 16.61 1.69
C ALA A 291 8.85 15.58 2.61
N ALA A 292 7.83 14.86 2.12
CA ALA A 292 7.19 13.77 2.85
C ALA A 292 8.11 12.55 2.97
N PHE A 293 8.93 12.27 1.94
CA PHE A 293 10.00 11.28 2.00
C PHE A 293 11.01 11.62 3.10
N GLU A 294 11.56 12.85 3.10
CA GLU A 294 12.53 13.29 4.12
C GLU A 294 11.94 13.25 5.53
N THR A 295 10.67 13.62 5.68
CA THR A 295 9.96 13.52 6.98
C THR A 295 9.87 12.07 7.44
N THR A 296 9.57 11.14 6.54
CA THR A 296 9.56 9.70 6.84
C THR A 296 10.95 9.22 7.25
N VAL A 297 11.99 9.53 6.47
CA VAL A 297 13.38 9.17 6.79
C VAL A 297 13.80 9.69 8.16
N ALA A 298 13.51 10.96 8.47
CA ALA A 298 13.82 11.55 9.77
C ALA A 298 13.13 10.82 10.92
N SER A 299 11.87 10.43 10.76
CA SER A 299 11.14 9.61 11.76
C SER A 299 11.85 8.27 12.00
N LEU A 300 12.27 7.58 10.95
CA LEU A 300 12.92 6.26 11.04
C LEU A 300 14.32 6.31 11.68
N LEU A 301 15.05 7.41 11.48
CA LEU A 301 16.34 7.66 12.12
C LEU A 301 16.20 8.09 13.60
N SER A 302 15.01 8.52 14.03
CA SER A 302 14.82 9.16 15.35
C SER A 302 14.71 8.19 16.53
N GLY A 303 14.72 6.87 16.30
CA GLY A 303 14.49 5.81 17.31
C GLY A 303 15.60 5.61 18.36
N GLY A 304 16.42 6.63 18.63
CA GLY A 304 17.42 6.63 19.70
C GLY A 304 18.43 5.48 19.57
N SER A 305 18.41 4.55 20.52
CA SER A 305 19.31 3.40 20.55
C SER A 305 18.92 2.26 19.61
N ASP A 306 17.69 2.27 19.08
CA ASP A 306 17.18 1.24 18.16
C ASP A 306 16.35 1.87 17.02
N PRO A 307 16.98 2.67 16.14
CA PRO A 307 16.28 3.28 15.03
C PRO A 307 15.92 2.24 13.96
N VAL A 308 14.85 2.49 13.20
CA VAL A 308 14.36 1.57 12.16
C VAL A 308 15.38 1.44 11.02
N ILE A 309 16.04 2.55 10.69
CA ILE A 309 17.22 2.59 9.82
C ILE A 309 18.34 3.34 10.54
N THR A 310 19.58 2.99 10.24
CA THR A 310 20.79 3.57 10.85
C THR A 310 21.45 4.66 10.00
N ALA A 311 21.12 4.75 8.71
CA ALA A 311 21.62 5.77 7.80
C ALA A 311 20.57 6.25 6.81
N HIS A 312 20.78 7.45 6.25
CA HIS A 312 19.96 7.96 5.16
C HIS A 312 20.02 7.01 3.95
N PRO A 313 18.88 6.63 3.35
CA PRO A 313 18.84 5.59 2.30
C PRO A 313 19.40 6.06 0.94
N GLY A 314 19.66 7.36 0.82
CA GLY A 314 20.25 8.02 -0.35
C GLY A 314 19.24 8.28 -1.47
N ASP A 315 19.66 9.07 -2.45
CA ASP A 315 18.79 9.55 -3.54
C ASP A 315 18.29 8.42 -4.45
N ALA A 316 18.97 7.26 -4.45
CA ALA A 316 18.57 6.08 -5.21
C ALA A 316 17.44 5.27 -4.56
N ALA A 317 16.87 5.74 -3.42
CA ALA A 317 15.75 5.08 -2.75
C ALA A 317 14.40 5.31 -3.45
N TRP A 318 14.32 6.29 -4.34
CA TRP A 318 13.13 6.63 -5.09
C TRP A 318 13.51 7.28 -6.42
N THR A 319 12.57 7.33 -7.37
CA THR A 319 12.74 8.03 -8.64
C THR A 319 11.42 8.61 -9.10
N HIS A 320 11.46 9.81 -9.70
CA HIS A 320 10.31 10.37 -10.43
C HIS A 320 10.30 9.99 -11.91
N ALA A 321 11.33 9.31 -12.43
CA ALA A 321 11.43 9.02 -13.85
C ALA A 321 10.19 8.28 -14.40
N ILE A 322 9.66 7.32 -13.63
CA ILE A 322 8.47 6.55 -14.00
C ILE A 322 7.20 7.41 -13.92
N THR A 323 6.98 8.12 -12.81
CA THR A 323 5.80 8.99 -12.66
C THR A 323 5.81 10.16 -13.65
N ASP A 324 6.97 10.78 -13.89
CA ASP A 324 7.10 11.89 -14.83
C ASP A 324 6.74 11.42 -16.25
N ALA A 325 7.24 10.26 -16.68
CA ALA A 325 6.89 9.70 -17.99
C ALA A 325 5.42 9.28 -18.07
N ALA A 326 4.86 8.71 -17.00
CA ALA A 326 3.45 8.29 -16.92
C ALA A 326 2.45 9.47 -17.07
N LEU A 327 2.86 10.69 -16.75
CA LEU A 327 2.00 11.89 -16.74
C LEU A 327 2.19 12.82 -17.94
N ASN A 328 3.10 12.49 -18.86
CA ASN A 328 3.38 13.26 -20.09
C ASN A 328 2.66 12.70 -21.32
#